data_AF-A0A1V1V4A4-F1
#
_entry.id   AF-A0A1V1V4A4-F1
#
_cell.length_a   1.000
_cell.length_b   1.000
_cell.length_c   1.000
_cell.angle_alpha   90.00
_cell.angle_beta   90.00
_cell.angle_gamma   90.00
#
_symmetry.space_group_name_H-M   'P 1'
#
loop_
_entity.id
_entity.type
_entity.pdbx_description
1 polymer ?
#
loop_
_entity_poly.entity_id
_entity_poly.type
_entity_poly.pdbx_seq_one_letter_code
_entity_poly.pdbx_strand_id
1 'polypeptide(L)'
;MYDLPGGFVDPNESLEQAAVREIKEELGLSIHSLTYVHSYSNTYQYKTVEYKTCDCFFIVKLNQKPTVIAQDDVAEVQWVNRYHTVYFYINSTSH
;
A
#
# COMPACT_ATOMS: atom_id res chain seq x y z
N MET A 1 5.46 -10.18 -9.01
CA MET A 1 4.19 -9.43 -9.08
C MET A 1 4.45 -8.09 -8.41
N TYR A 2 3.90 -6.98 -8.92
CA TYR A 2 4.03 -5.67 -8.27
C TYR A 2 2.74 -5.35 -7.53
N ASP A 3 2.87 -4.71 -6.37
CA ASP A 3 1.76 -4.13 -5.63
C ASP A 3 2.09 -2.68 -5.23
N LEU A 4 1.07 -1.97 -4.76
CA LEU A 4 1.23 -0.68 -4.10
C LEU A 4 1.66 -0.89 -2.63
N PRO A 5 2.39 0.05 -2.04
CA PRO A 5 2.71 -0.01 -0.62
C PRO A 5 1.45 0.06 0.24
N GLY A 6 1.37 -0.75 1.28
CA GLY A 6 0.22 -0.78 2.18
C GLY A 6 0.04 -2.08 2.93
N GLY A 7 -0.89 -2.07 3.89
CA GLY A 7 -1.16 -3.20 4.75
C GLY A 7 -2.45 -3.02 5.55
N PHE A 8 -2.66 -3.91 6.52
CA PHE A 8 -3.83 -3.85 7.39
C PHE A 8 -3.74 -2.69 8.37
N VAL A 9 -4.90 -2.18 8.74
CA VAL A 9 -5.03 -1.18 9.80
C VAL A 9 -4.94 -1.89 11.15
N ASP A 10 -4.00 -1.47 11.98
CA ASP A 10 -3.81 -1.93 13.35
C ASP A 10 -4.88 -1.40 14.31
N PRO A 11 -5.09 -2.07 15.45
CA PRO A 11 -6.00 -1.56 16.47
C PRO A 11 -5.61 -0.17 16.96
N ASN A 12 -6.58 0.74 16.96
CA ASN A 12 -6.45 2.13 17.43
C ASN A 12 -5.64 3.08 16.53
N GLU A 13 -5.40 2.71 15.26
CA GLU A 13 -4.90 3.65 14.26
C GLU A 13 -6.00 4.07 13.27
N SER A 14 -5.87 5.27 12.70
CA SER A 14 -6.70 5.73 11.57
C SER A 14 -6.16 5.17 10.25
N LEU A 15 -6.98 5.23 9.18
CA LEU A 15 -6.53 4.85 7.84
C LEU A 15 -5.30 5.64 7.38
N GLU A 16 -5.25 6.93 7.72
CA GLU A 16 -4.11 7.78 7.42
C GLU A 16 -2.87 7.38 8.21
N GLN A 17 -3.03 7.03 9.49
CA GLN A 17 -1.91 6.57 10.32
C GLN A 17 -1.33 5.26 9.78
N ALA A 18 -2.18 4.30 9.42
CA ALA A 18 -1.80 3.06 8.75
C ALA A 18 -1.00 3.35 7.46
N ALA A 19 -1.56 4.18 6.57
CA ALA A 19 -0.90 4.52 5.31
C ALA A 19 0.47 5.20 5.50
N VAL A 20 0.63 6.07 6.51
CA VAL A 20 1.93 6.68 6.84
C VAL A 20 2.91 5.65 7.38
N ARG A 21 2.44 4.74 8.25
CA ARG A 21 3.25 3.67 8.86
C ARG A 21 3.78 2.72 7.78
N GLU A 22 2.91 2.18 6.94
CA GLU A 22 3.28 1.24 5.87
C GLU A 22 4.28 1.85 4.88
N ILE A 23 4.05 3.10 4.44
CA ILE A 23 5.00 3.82 3.58
C ILE A 23 6.37 3.97 4.26
N LYS A 24 6.39 4.14 5.59
CA LYS A 24 7.64 4.25 6.34
C LYS A 24 8.32 2.89 6.47
N GLU A 25 7.58 1.83 6.75
CA GLU A 25 8.07 0.46 6.96
C GLU A 25 8.60 -0.14 5.66
N GLU A 26 7.89 0.00 4.55
CA GLU A 26 8.23 -0.64 3.28
C GLU A 26 9.21 0.17 2.41
N LEU A 27 9.12 1.50 2.47
CA LEU A 27 9.87 2.41 1.58
C LEU A 27 10.87 3.31 2.31
N GLY A 28 10.86 3.33 3.64
CA GLY A 28 11.69 4.22 4.46
C GLY A 28 11.30 5.70 4.42
N LEU A 29 10.19 6.06 3.75
CA LEU A 29 9.81 7.45 3.49
C LEU A 29 8.99 8.05 4.65
N SER A 30 9.34 9.26 5.05
CA SER A 30 8.56 10.03 6.03
C SER A 30 7.68 11.05 5.32
N ILE A 31 6.38 10.78 5.27
CA ILE A 31 5.37 11.63 4.65
C ILE A 31 4.54 12.34 5.73
N HIS A 32 4.01 13.53 5.40
CA HIS A 32 3.29 14.37 6.35
C HIS A 32 1.86 14.68 5.89
N SER A 33 1.54 14.35 4.64
CA SER A 33 0.22 14.54 4.07
C SER A 33 -0.06 13.51 2.99
N LEU A 34 -1.31 13.11 2.93
CA LEU A 34 -1.87 12.18 1.98
C LEU A 34 -3.33 12.56 1.75
N THR A 35 -3.87 12.21 0.59
CA THR A 35 -5.25 12.54 0.22
C THR A 35 -5.98 11.26 -0.10
N TYR A 36 -7.09 11.02 0.60
CA TYR A 36 -8.00 9.92 0.28
C TYR A 36 -8.58 10.09 -1.12
N VAL A 37 -8.65 9.00 -1.87
CA VAL A 37 -9.14 9.01 -3.26
C VAL A 37 -10.36 8.13 -3.42
N HIS A 38 -10.29 6.89 -2.94
CA HIS A 38 -11.34 5.90 -3.16
C HIS A 38 -11.24 4.76 -2.15
N SER A 39 -12.32 3.99 -2.03
CA SER A 39 -12.32 2.72 -1.35
C SER A 39 -13.02 1.66 -2.17
N TYR A 40 -12.64 0.40 -1.94
CA TYR A 40 -13.23 -0.73 -2.64
C TYR A 40 -13.45 -1.89 -1.68
N SER A 41 -14.58 -2.58 -1.82
CA SER A 41 -14.82 -3.81 -1.05
C SER A 41 -13.94 -4.93 -1.57
N ASN A 42 -13.27 -5.64 -0.68
CA ASN A 42 -12.41 -6.77 -1.05
C ASN A 42 -12.71 -7.99 -0.16
N THR A 43 -12.32 -9.17 -0.64
CA THR A 43 -12.41 -10.43 0.08
C THR A 43 -11.01 -10.99 0.22
N TYR A 44 -10.49 -10.93 1.44
CA TYR A 44 -9.15 -11.38 1.78
C TYR A 44 -9.19 -12.74 2.48
N GLN A 45 -8.43 -13.69 1.97
CA GLN A 45 -8.36 -15.04 2.54
C GLN A 45 -7.08 -15.14 3.38
N TYR A 46 -7.25 -15.28 4.70
CA TYR A 46 -6.15 -15.52 5.63
C TYR A 46 -6.31 -16.90 6.28
N LYS A 47 -5.39 -17.81 5.92
CA LYS A 47 -5.42 -19.22 6.34
C LYS A 47 -6.72 -19.92 5.93
N THR A 48 -7.65 -20.09 6.86
CA THR A 48 -8.94 -20.76 6.62
C THR A 48 -10.12 -19.82 6.84
N VAL A 49 -9.86 -18.52 7.05
CA VAL A 49 -10.88 -17.52 7.37
C VAL A 49 -10.94 -16.52 6.22
N GLU A 50 -12.16 -16.31 5.73
CA GLU A 50 -12.45 -15.27 4.74
C GLU A 50 -12.83 -13.98 5.47
N TYR A 51 -12.07 -12.92 5.22
CA TYR A 51 -12.30 -11.58 5.74
C TYR A 51 -12.90 -10.70 4.64
N LYS A 52 -13.97 -9.99 4.96
CA LYS A 52 -14.46 -8.90 4.13
C LYS A 52 -13.73 -7.63 4.54
N THR A 53 -12.94 -7.09 3.63
CA THR A 53 -12.10 -5.91 3.86
C THR A 53 -12.62 -4.74 3.04
N CYS A 54 -12.24 -3.53 3.44
CA CYS A 54 -12.47 -2.32 2.70
C CYS A 54 -11.10 -1.70 2.43
N ASP A 55 -10.63 -1.83 1.19
CA ASP A 55 -9.35 -1.30 0.78
C ASP A 55 -9.51 0.21 0.58
N CYS A 56 -8.63 1.01 1.18
CA CYS A 56 -8.69 2.47 1.14
C CYS A 56 -7.45 3.02 0.46
N PHE A 57 -7.64 3.77 -0.62
CA PHE A 57 -6.56 4.25 -1.47
C PHE A 57 -6.26 5.73 -1.21
N PHE A 58 -4.97 6.01 -1.07
CA PHE A 58 -4.46 7.36 -0.83
C PHE A 58 -3.44 7.76 -1.89
N ILE A 59 -3.39 9.04 -2.21
CA ILE A 59 -2.34 9.64 -3.03
C ILE A 59 -1.45 10.50 -2.15
N VAL A 60 -0.14 10.32 -2.32
CA VAL A 60 0.90 11.16 -1.76
C VAL A 60 1.56 11.95 -2.87
N LYS A 61 1.71 13.25 -2.67
CA LYS A 61 2.49 14.11 -3.57
C LYS A 61 3.87 14.34 -2.98
N LEU A 62 4.90 13.95 -3.72
CA LEU A 62 6.29 14.16 -3.33
C LEU A 62 6.86 15.32 -4.15
N ASN A 63 7.60 16.23 -3.51
CA ASN A 63 8.19 17.40 -4.16
C ASN A 63 9.31 17.03 -5.15
N GLN A 64 9.96 15.89 -4.91
CA GLN A 64 10.99 15.32 -5.76
C GLN A 64 10.88 13.80 -5.71
N LYS A 65 11.41 13.12 -6.73
CA LYS A 65 11.51 11.66 -6.76
C LYS A 65 12.56 11.20 -5.74
N PRO A 66 12.19 10.58 -4.60
CA PRO A 66 13.17 10.16 -3.61
C PRO A 66 13.89 8.88 -4.07
N THR A 67 15.08 8.68 -3.52
CA THR A 67 15.68 7.35 -3.48
C THR A 67 14.89 6.53 -2.46
N VAL A 68 14.35 5.41 -2.90
CA VAL A 68 13.63 4.44 -2.10
C VAL A 68 14.50 3.21 -1.97
N ILE A 69 14.56 2.65 -0.77
CA ILE A 69 15.25 1.41 -0.47
C ILE A 69 14.14 0.47 -0.01
N ALA A 70 14.04 -0.69 -0.65
CA ALA A 70 13.11 -1.73 -0.23
C ALA A 70 13.44 -2.14 1.21
N GLN A 71 12.43 -2.21 2.06
CA GLN A 71 12.54 -2.57 3.46
C GLN A 71 11.50 -3.63 3.81
N ASP A 72 11.66 -4.22 4.99
CA ASP A 72 10.83 -5.31 5.49
C ASP A 72 10.78 -6.49 4.49
N ASP A 73 9.60 -7.04 4.23
CA ASP A 73 9.42 -8.16 3.30
C ASP A 73 9.38 -7.72 1.80
N VAL A 74 9.64 -6.44 1.50
CA VAL A 74 9.67 -5.94 0.12
C VAL A 74 10.98 -6.31 -0.57
N ALA A 75 10.88 -7.10 -1.65
CA ALA A 75 12.04 -7.54 -2.41
C ALA A 75 12.68 -6.43 -3.27
N GLU A 76 11.85 -5.56 -3.86
CA GLU A 76 12.31 -4.48 -4.74
C GLU A 76 11.26 -3.36 -4.82
N VAL A 77 11.71 -2.12 -4.96
CA VAL A 77 10.85 -0.96 -5.24
C VAL A 77 11.18 -0.39 -6.60
N GLN A 78 10.16 -0.26 -7.46
CA GLN A 78 10.29 0.32 -8.79
C GLN A 78 9.34 1.49 -8.99
N TRP A 79 9.87 2.57 -9.57
CA TRP A 79 9.06 3.69 -10.05
C TRP A 79 8.50 3.38 -11.44
N VAL A 80 7.22 3.05 -11.52
CA VAL A 80 6.53 2.75 -12.78
C VAL A 80 5.85 3.99 -13.38
N ASN A 81 5.89 4.12 -14.71
CA ASN A 81 5.14 5.18 -15.40
C ASN A 81 3.67 4.76 -15.52
N ARG A 82 2.73 5.70 -15.27
CA ARG A 82 1.28 5.50 -15.38
C ARG A 82 0.84 4.82 -16.68
N TYR A 83 1.52 5.07 -17.80
CA TYR A 83 1.16 4.52 -19.11
C TYR A 83 1.82 3.15 -19.41
N HIS A 84 2.73 2.71 -18.54
CA HIS A 84 3.39 1.40 -18.61
C HIS A 84 2.94 0.46 -17.48
N THR A 85 1.88 0.85 -16.75
CA THR A 85 1.25 0.02 -15.75
C THR A 85 0.39 -1.03 -16.44
N VAL A 86 0.97 -2.20 -16.70
CA VAL A 86 0.19 -3.42 -16.91
C VAL A 86 -0.57 -3.65 -15.61
N TYR A 87 -1.91 -3.70 -15.68
CA TYR A 87 -2.86 -3.92 -14.59
C TYR A 87 -2.22 -4.33 -13.26
N PHE A 88 -2.28 -3.47 -12.23
CA PHE A 88 -2.12 -3.93 -10.86
C PHE A 88 -3.27 -4.91 -10.59
N TYR A 89 -2.95 -6.20 -10.56
CA TYR A 89 -3.89 -7.20 -10.09
C TYR A 89 -3.99 -7.02 -8.58
N ILE A 90 -5.07 -6.38 -8.13
CA ILE A 90 -5.53 -6.44 -6.74
C ILE A 90 -6.07 -7.87 -6.56
N ASN A 91 -5.19 -8.85 -6.54
CA ASN A 91 -5.50 -10.24 -6.19
C ASN A 91 -4.74 -10.55 -4.91
N SER A 92 -5.52 -10.75 -3.86
CA SER A 92 -5.12 -11.30 -2.58
C SER A 92 -4.26 -12.56 -2.78
N THR A 93 -2.94 -12.42 -2.61
CA THR A 93 -2.07 -13.60 -2.47
C THR A 93 -2.20 -14.13 -1.06
N SER A 94 -2.97 -15.22 -0.95
CA SER A 94 -2.85 -16.20 0.12
C SER A 94 -1.40 -16.69 0.20
N HIS A 95 -0.72 -16.37 1.29
CA HIS A 95 0.43 -17.13 1.79
C HIS A 95 0.10 -17.68 3.17
#